data_AF-A0AAW7VKM6-F1
#
_entry.id   AF-A0AAW7VKM6-F1
#
_cell.length_a   1.000
_cell.length_b   1.000
_cell.length_c   1.000
_cell.angle_alpha   90.00
_cell.angle_beta   90.00
_cell.angle_gamma   90.00
#
_symmetry.space_group_name_H-M   'P 1'
#
loop_
_entity.id
_entity.type
_entity.pdbx_description
1 polymer ?
#
loop_
_entity_poly.entity_id
_entity_poly.type
_entity_poly.pdbx_seq_one_letter_code
_entity_poly.pdbx_strand_id
1 'polypeptide(L)'
;WARLCLPVDHPFWQTHFAPNGWGCKCTIRQVSRGEYAQLAAQSTIHTEAPEIRTVRWVNKRTGEEEDVPEGIDPGWNYNPGINREQELARQLATKQARFDSE
;
A
#
# COMPACT_ATOMS: atom_id res chain seq x y z
N TRP A 1 -10.36 -1.71 6.24
CA TRP A 1 -10.58 -2.92 5.40
C TRP A 1 -10.21 -4.15 6.22
N ALA A 2 -11.05 -5.18 6.26
CA ALA A 2 -10.76 -6.39 6.99
C ALA A 2 -10.81 -7.59 6.04
N ARG A 3 -9.79 -8.47 6.10
CA ARG A 3 -9.73 -9.74 5.35
C ARG A 3 -9.79 -9.59 3.82
N LEU A 4 -9.35 -8.46 3.27
CA LEU A 4 -9.22 -8.25 1.83
C LEU A 4 -7.94 -8.90 1.30
N CYS A 5 -8.03 -9.69 0.24
CA CYS A 5 -6.92 -10.34 -0.41
C CYS A 5 -7.01 -10.14 -1.92
N LEU A 6 -6.09 -9.33 -2.46
CA LEU A 6 -6.03 -8.96 -3.87
C LEU A 6 -4.65 -9.29 -4.44
N PRO A 7 -4.51 -9.39 -5.78
CA PRO A 7 -3.20 -9.46 -6.42
C PRO A 7 -2.25 -8.36 -5.93
N VAL A 8 -0.94 -8.65 -5.91
CA VAL A 8 0.09 -7.73 -5.39
C VAL A 8 0.16 -6.42 -6.16
N ASP A 9 -0.16 -6.46 -7.45
CA ASP A 9 -0.18 -5.37 -8.41
C ASP A 9 -1.54 -4.67 -8.51
N HIS A 10 -2.53 -5.09 -7.72
CA HIS A 10 -3.87 -4.51 -7.78
C HIS A 10 -3.84 -3.01 -7.40
N PRO A 11 -4.48 -2.10 -8.17
CA PRO A 11 -4.39 -0.66 -7.98
C PRO A 11 -4.88 -0.16 -6.61
N PHE A 12 -5.76 -0.93 -5.94
CA PHE A 12 -6.17 -0.69 -4.55
C PHE A 12 -4.98 -0.44 -3.61
N TRP A 13 -3.88 -1.18 -3.81
CA TRP A 13 -2.68 -1.05 -2.97
C TRP A 13 -1.89 0.22 -3.21
N GLN A 14 -2.21 1.04 -4.21
CA GLN A 14 -1.51 2.31 -4.41
C GLN A 14 -1.76 3.29 -3.27
N THR A 15 -2.97 3.26 -2.70
CA THR A 15 -3.39 4.20 -1.65
C THR A 15 -3.78 3.53 -0.34
N HIS A 16 -4.20 2.25 -0.36
CA HIS A 16 -4.70 1.54 0.82
C HIS A 16 -3.68 0.58 1.45
N PHE A 17 -2.39 0.92 1.36
CA PHE A 17 -1.32 0.13 1.94
C PHE A 17 -1.16 0.48 3.42
N ALA A 18 -1.49 -0.47 4.29
CA ALA A 18 -1.46 -0.27 5.73
C ALA A 18 -0.07 0.15 6.24
N PRO A 19 -0.02 0.93 7.33
CA PRO A 19 -1.15 1.50 8.09
C PRO A 19 -1.84 2.67 7.37
N ASN A 20 -3.16 2.80 7.59
CA ASN A 20 -3.99 3.81 6.90
C ASN A 20 -4.27 5.06 7.76
N GLY A 21 -3.57 5.23 8.88
CA GLY A 21 -3.83 6.33 9.80
C GLY A 21 -3.34 6.10 11.21
N TRP A 22 -3.52 7.11 12.06
CA TRP A 22 -3.06 7.06 13.44
C TRP A 22 -3.84 6.01 14.26
N GLY A 23 -3.10 5.14 14.97
CA GLY A 23 -3.71 4.06 15.75
C GLY A 23 -4.29 2.91 14.91
N CYS A 24 -4.07 2.90 13.60
CA CYS A 24 -4.47 1.80 12.73
C CYS A 24 -3.81 0.48 13.16
N LYS A 25 -4.61 -0.58 13.30
CA LYS A 25 -4.15 -1.95 13.64
C LYS A 25 -4.14 -2.89 12.44
N CYS A 26 -4.38 -2.35 11.24
CA CYS A 26 -4.35 -3.14 10.02
C CYS A 26 -2.92 -3.56 9.69
N THR A 27 -2.76 -4.79 9.19
CA THR A 27 -1.49 -5.31 8.69
C THR A 27 -1.70 -5.90 7.31
N ILE A 28 -0.65 -5.87 6.49
CA ILE A 28 -0.62 -6.52 5.18
C ILE A 28 0.44 -7.60 5.23
N ARG A 29 0.13 -8.76 4.66
CA ARG A 29 1.06 -9.87 4.48
C ARG A 29 0.86 -10.49 3.11
N GLN A 30 1.92 -11.07 2.58
CA GLN A 30 1.83 -11.88 1.37
C GLN A 30 1.22 -13.24 1.71
N VAL A 31 0.45 -13.79 0.78
CA VAL A 31 -0.10 -15.14 0.84
C VAL A 31 0.39 -15.93 -0.36
N SER A 32 0.69 -17.21 -0.16
CA SER A 32 0.99 -18.10 -1.30
C SER A 32 -0.28 -18.42 -2.08
N ARG A 33 -0.13 -18.92 -3.32
CA ARG A 33 -1.28 -19.37 -4.12
C ARG A 33 -2.07 -20.49 -3.45
N GLY A 34 -1.38 -21.42 -2.79
CA GLY A 34 -2.01 -22.53 -2.07
C GLY A 34 -2.81 -22.04 -0.85
N GLU A 35 -2.22 -21.14 -0.06
CA GLU A 35 -2.91 -20.51 1.06
C GLU A 35 -4.11 -19.68 0.60
N TYR A 36 -3.97 -18.91 -0.48
CA TYR A 36 -5.08 -18.16 -1.09
C TYR A 36 -6.24 -19.10 -1.45
N ALA A 37 -5.97 -20.22 -2.11
CA ALA A 37 -7.01 -21.18 -2.48
C ALA A 37 -7.74 -21.75 -1.26
N GLN A 38 -7.01 -22.02 -0.17
CA GLN A 38 -7.61 -22.49 1.09
C GLN A 38 -8.50 -21.42 1.73
N LEU A 39 -8.01 -20.18 1.83
CA LEU A 39 -8.76 -19.07 2.42
C LEU A 39 -10.01 -18.72 1.61
N ALA A 40 -9.91 -18.74 0.28
CA ALA A 40 -11.04 -18.51 -0.62
C ALA A 40 -12.09 -19.62 -0.50
N ALA A 41 -11.67 -20.89 -0.48
CA ALA A 41 -12.57 -22.02 -0.28
C ALA A 41 -13.31 -21.96 1.07
N GLN A 42 -12.66 -21.44 2.12
CA GLN A 42 -13.26 -21.23 3.44
C GLN A 42 -14.09 -19.93 3.53
N SER A 43 -14.16 -19.13 2.46
CA SER A 43 -14.83 -17.82 2.46
C SER A 43 -14.37 -16.88 3.59
N THR A 44 -13.10 -17.00 4.01
CA THR A 44 -12.54 -16.17 5.09
C THR A 44 -12.01 -14.84 4.59
N ILE A 45 -11.81 -14.68 3.28
CA ILE A 45 -11.28 -13.48 2.63
C ILE A 45 -12.27 -12.88 1.63
N HIS A 46 -12.15 -11.57 1.40
CA HIS A 46 -12.78 -10.87 0.29
C HIS A 46 -11.78 -10.78 -0.87
N THR A 47 -12.22 -11.14 -2.07
CA THR A 47 -11.37 -11.18 -3.28
C THR A 47 -11.70 -10.08 -4.28
N GLU A 48 -12.75 -9.30 -4.01
CA GLU A 48 -13.15 -8.15 -4.81
C GLU A 48 -12.77 -6.88 -4.07
N ALA A 49 -12.17 -5.94 -4.79
CA ALA A 49 -11.79 -4.65 -4.22
C ALA A 49 -13.06 -3.82 -3.95
N PRO A 50 -13.16 -3.17 -2.78
CA PRO A 50 -14.24 -2.23 -2.53
C PRO A 50 -14.11 -1.02 -3.45
N GLU A 51 -15.24 -0.34 -3.70
CA GLU A 51 -15.25 0.95 -4.40
C GLU A 51 -14.37 1.95 -3.64
N ILE A 52 -13.46 2.61 -4.35
CA ILE A 52 -12.60 3.65 -3.79
C ILE A 52 -13.34 4.97 -3.94
N ARG A 53 -13.82 5.52 -2.82
CA ARG A 53 -14.40 6.86 -2.74
C ARG A 53 -13.37 7.83 -2.16
N THR A 54 -13.29 9.02 -2.71
CA THR A 54 -12.45 10.09 -2.18
C THR A 54 -13.30 11.14 -1.47
N VAL A 55 -12.80 11.61 -0.34
CA VAL A 55 -13.38 12.71 0.43
C VAL A 55 -12.42 13.89 0.39
N ARG A 56 -12.96 15.09 0.24
CA ARG A 56 -12.17 16.30 0.34
C ARG A 56 -11.83 16.58 1.79
N TRP A 57 -10.55 16.59 2.11
CA TRP A 57 -10.04 16.92 3.43
C TRP A 57 -9.33 18.27 3.40
N VAL A 58 -9.57 19.08 4.42
CA VAL A 58 -8.94 20.41 4.56
C VAL A 58 -8.00 20.40 5.76
N ASN A 59 -6.74 20.73 5.52
CA ASN A 59 -5.77 20.92 6.57
C ASN A 59 -6.09 22.20 7.35
N LYS A 60 -6.64 22.05 8.56
CA LYS A 60 -7.03 23.19 9.40
C LYS A 60 -5.87 24.12 9.78
N ARG A 61 -4.61 23.65 9.69
CA ARG A 61 -3.42 24.45 10.02
C ARG A 61 -2.93 25.27 8.84
N THR A 62 -2.95 24.72 7.62
CA THR A 62 -2.41 25.38 6.41
C THR A 62 -3.49 25.94 5.48
N GLY A 63 -4.73 25.47 5.59
CA GLY A 63 -5.83 25.79 4.69
C GLY A 63 -5.80 25.01 3.38
N GLU A 64 -4.83 24.13 3.17
CA GLU A 64 -4.70 23.32 1.95
C GLU A 64 -5.79 22.23 1.90
N GLU A 65 -6.30 21.98 0.70
CA GLU A 65 -7.28 20.92 0.43
C GLU A 65 -6.62 19.76 -0.31
N GLU A 66 -6.96 18.54 0.08
CA GLU A 66 -6.50 17.30 -0.55
C GLU A 66 -7.69 16.33 -0.70
N ASP A 67 -7.73 15.59 -1.81
CA ASP A 67 -8.67 14.48 -1.98
C ASP A 67 -8.04 13.20 -1.41
N VAL A 68 -8.61 12.69 -0.31
CA VAL A 68 -8.09 11.53 0.42
C VAL A 68 -9.09 10.37 0.31
N PRO A 69 -8.65 9.11 0.12
CA PRO A 69 -9.57 7.97 0.13
C PRO A 69 -10.33 7.86 1.46
N GLU A 70 -11.61 7.51 1.38
CA GLU A 70 -12.46 7.32 2.55
C GLU A 70 -11.88 6.24 3.48
N GLY A 71 -11.73 6.56 4.77
CA GLY A 71 -11.14 5.66 5.76
C GLY A 71 -9.61 5.61 5.78
N ILE A 72 -8.93 6.52 5.07
CA ILE A 72 -7.49 6.74 5.17
C ILE A 72 -7.24 8.16 5.68
N ASP A 73 -6.32 8.30 6.62
CA ASP A 73 -5.86 9.61 7.09
C ASP A 73 -4.92 10.26 6.05
N PRO A 74 -4.98 11.59 5.87
CA PRO A 74 -4.05 12.32 5.01
C PRO A 74 -2.59 12.01 5.35
N GLY A 75 -1.76 11.83 4.32
CA GLY A 75 -0.36 11.45 4.49
C GLY A 75 -0.11 9.96 4.72
N TRP A 76 -1.16 9.13 4.76
CA TRP A 76 -1.07 7.66 4.72
C TRP A 76 -1.64 7.06 3.42
N ASN A 77 -2.12 7.92 2.52
CA ASN A 77 -2.75 7.61 1.24
C ASN A 77 -1.73 7.28 0.12
N TYR A 78 -0.65 6.58 0.44
CA TYR A 78 0.35 6.13 -0.53
C TYR A 78 0.93 4.79 -0.11
N ASN A 79 1.59 4.10 -1.04
CA ASN A 79 2.25 2.83 -0.76
C ASN A 79 3.78 3.01 -0.70
N PRO A 80 4.40 2.88 0.49
CA PRO A 80 5.84 3.04 0.66
C PRO A 80 6.66 1.95 -0.06
N GLY A 81 6.05 0.82 -0.42
CA GLY A 81 6.70 -0.30 -1.09
C GLY A 81 6.90 -0.11 -2.60
N ILE A 82 6.13 0.76 -3.27
CA ILE A 82 6.10 0.86 -4.75
C ILE A 82 7.49 1.20 -5.32
N ASN A 83 8.21 2.12 -4.69
CA ASN A 83 9.50 2.61 -5.21
C ASN A 83 10.70 1.79 -4.70
N ARG A 84 10.48 0.73 -3.93
CA ARG A 84 11.56 -0.02 -3.27
C ARG A 84 12.53 -0.65 -4.27
N GLU A 85 12.02 -1.25 -5.34
CA GLU A 85 12.87 -1.91 -6.35
C GLU A 85 13.75 -0.91 -7.09
N GLN A 86 13.17 0.20 -7.55
CA GLN A 86 13.90 1.28 -8.22
C GLN A 86 15.01 1.84 -7.32
N GLU A 87 14.71 2.05 -6.04
CA GLU A 87 15.66 2.57 -5.07
C GLU A 87 16.81 1.56 -4.80
N LEU A 88 16.50 0.26 -4.71
CA LEU A 88 17.53 -0.78 -4.59
C LEU A 88 18.41 -0.86 -5.84
N ALA A 89 17.84 -0.76 -7.03
CA ALA A 89 18.59 -0.75 -8.29
C ALA A 89 19.54 0.46 -8.35
N ARG A 90 19.05 1.65 -7.97
CA ARG A 90 19.85 2.88 -7.88
C ARG A 90 21.02 2.73 -6.89
N GLN A 91 20.75 2.17 -5.71
CA GLN A 91 21.78 1.92 -4.70
C GLN A 91 22.82 0.91 -5.18
N LEU A 92 22.39 -0.17 -5.84
CA LEU A 92 23.29 -1.16 -6.42
C LEU A 92 24.22 -0.53 -7.47
N ALA A 93 23.65 0.21 -8.43
CA ALA A 93 24.42 0.90 -9.47
C ALA A 93 25.45 1.87 -8.87
N THR A 94 25.05 2.61 -7.83
CA THR A 94 25.94 3.57 -7.15
C THR A 94 27.11 2.85 -6.45
N LYS A 95 26.85 1.72 -5.81
CA LYS A 95 27.89 0.92 -5.14
C LYS A 95 28.83 0.26 -6.14
N GLN A 96 28.31 -0.29 -7.23
CA GLN A 96 29.10 -0.89 -8.30
C GLN A 96 30.06 0.14 -8.91
N ALA A 97 29.56 1.33 -9.27
CA ALA A 97 30.39 2.39 -9.84
C ALA A 97 31.52 2.84 -8.90
N ARG A 98 31.29 2.84 -7.58
CA ARG A 98 32.34 3.14 -6.59
C ARG A 98 33.40 2.04 -6.52
N PHE A 99 32.96 0.78 -6.51
CA PHE A 99 33.86 -0.37 -6.49
C PHE A 99 34.73 -0.43 -7.76
N ASP A 100 34.15 -0.17 -8.93
CA ASP A 100 34.87 -0.19 -10.20
C ASP A 100 35.86 0.98 -10.37
N SER A 101 35.76 2.01 -9.52
CA SER A 101 36.65 3.19 -9.53
C SER A 101 37.84 3.10 -8.57
N GLU A 102 37.88 2.07 -7.70
CA GLU A 102 39.00 1.73 -6.83
C GLU A 102 39.98 0.77 -7.53
#